data_AF-A0A5P9HVT5-F1
#
_entry.id   AF-A0A5P9HVT5-F1
#
_cell.length_a   1.000
_cell.length_b   1.000
_cell.length_c   1.000
_cell.angle_alpha   90.00
_cell.angle_beta   90.00
_cell.angle_gamma   90.00
#
_symmetry.space_group_name_H-M   'P 1'
#
loop_
_entity.id
_entity.type
_entity.pdbx_description
1 polymer ?
#
loop_
_entity_poly.entity_id
_entity_poly.type
_entity_poly.pdbx_seq_one_letter_code
_entity_poly.pdbx_strand_id
1 'polypeptide(L)'
;MLKVIDGPKSSTLNDNADGPFAFADRSQLAAHAATEWLYEYAADNVNAHDGSWSDWNSAEDIADTYCVVLEDEHGNTLEEHLEVADLTPRGAEILNAAIRDEGEGIEDLLDAWAEDIWEESNHAD
;
A
#
# COMPACT_ATOMS: atom_id res chain seq x y z
N MET A 1 -25.59 -6.01 -4.49
CA MET A 1 -24.75 -4.79 -4.29
C MET A 1 -23.82 -5.11 -3.12
N LEU A 2 -22.52 -5.27 -3.34
CA LEU A 2 -21.57 -5.71 -2.30
C LEU A 2 -21.50 -4.64 -1.20
N LYS A 3 -21.61 -5.06 0.05
CA LYS A 3 -21.45 -4.17 1.19
C LYS A 3 -20.00 -4.29 1.61
N VAL A 4 -19.22 -3.23 1.40
CA VAL A 4 -17.87 -3.15 1.94
C VAL A 4 -18.03 -3.11 3.46
N ILE A 5 -17.63 -4.18 4.13
CA ILE A 5 -17.38 -4.17 5.56
C ILE A 5 -15.93 -3.69 5.69
N ASP A 6 -15.69 -2.81 6.66
CA ASP A 6 -14.40 -2.19 6.93
C ASP A 6 -13.20 -3.12 6.63
N GLY A 7 -12.25 -2.64 5.83
CA GLY A 7 -10.92 -3.26 5.82
C GLY A 7 -10.17 -2.90 7.10
N PRO A 8 -9.11 -3.62 7.50
CA PRO A 8 -8.79 -5.03 7.37
C PRO A 8 -9.25 -5.86 8.60
N LYS A 9 -9.26 -7.21 8.50
CA LYS A 9 -9.26 -8.06 9.70
C LYS A 9 -7.86 -8.01 10.33
N SER A 10 -7.73 -7.29 11.44
CA SER A 10 -6.54 -7.29 12.30
C SER A 10 -5.29 -6.65 11.69
N SER A 11 -5.29 -5.34 11.60
CA SER A 11 -4.17 -4.59 12.15
C SER A 11 -4.74 -3.50 13.04
N THR A 12 -4.57 -3.65 14.35
CA THR A 12 -4.80 -2.54 15.29
C THR A 12 -3.69 -1.49 15.22
N LEU A 13 -2.84 -1.54 14.18
CA LEU A 13 -1.61 -0.75 14.06
C LEU A 13 -1.86 0.52 13.22
N ASN A 14 -2.72 0.47 12.18
CA ASN A 14 -2.96 1.63 11.31
C ASN A 14 -4.46 1.93 11.05
N ASP A 15 -4.91 3.11 11.47
CA ASP A 15 -6.29 3.64 11.33
C ASP A 15 -6.49 4.47 10.02
N ASN A 16 -5.53 4.46 9.08
CA ASN A 16 -5.58 5.32 7.90
C ASN A 16 -6.78 4.97 6.98
N ALA A 17 -7.80 5.82 7.03
CA ALA A 17 -9.10 5.65 6.37
C ALA A 17 -9.03 5.67 4.84
N ASP A 18 -7.91 6.14 4.27
CA ASP A 18 -7.73 6.25 2.82
C ASP A 18 -7.25 4.95 2.15
N GLY A 19 -6.89 3.92 2.93
CA GLY A 19 -6.38 2.64 2.43
C GLY A 19 -7.20 2.04 1.27
N PRO A 20 -8.51 1.81 1.41
CA PRO A 20 -9.34 1.27 0.32
C PRO A 20 -9.39 2.14 -0.94
N PHE A 21 -9.24 3.47 -0.82
CA PHE A 21 -9.28 4.38 -1.96
C PHE A 21 -7.97 4.40 -2.74
N ALA A 22 -6.85 4.12 -2.08
CA ALA A 22 -5.54 4.04 -2.73
C ALA A 22 -5.47 2.92 -3.80
N PHE A 23 -6.27 1.86 -3.64
CA PHE A 23 -6.29 0.70 -4.56
C PHE A 23 -7.47 0.72 -5.56
N ALA A 24 -8.22 1.83 -5.65
CA ALA A 24 -9.43 1.88 -6.47
C ALA A 24 -9.16 1.86 -8.00
N ASP A 25 -7.95 2.15 -8.44
CA ASP A 25 -7.47 2.10 -9.84
C ASP A 25 -5.95 1.85 -9.87
N ARG A 26 -5.40 1.41 -11.00
CA ARG A 26 -3.97 1.19 -11.24
C ARG A 26 -3.29 2.37 -11.93
N SER A 27 -3.87 3.57 -11.87
CA SER A 27 -3.22 4.79 -12.36
C SER A 27 -1.95 5.09 -11.55
N GLN A 28 -1.02 5.87 -12.12
CA GLN A 28 0.22 6.24 -11.42
C GLN A 28 -0.06 6.92 -10.07
N LEU A 29 -1.08 7.78 -10.01
CA LEU A 29 -1.48 8.48 -8.79
C LEU A 29 -2.02 7.52 -7.72
N ALA A 30 -2.88 6.59 -8.12
CA ALA A 30 -3.43 5.60 -7.19
C ALA A 30 -2.34 4.63 -6.71
N ALA A 31 -1.48 4.16 -7.62
CA ALA A 31 -0.35 3.30 -7.26
C ALA A 31 0.67 4.00 -6.33
N HIS A 32 0.90 5.31 -6.51
CA HIS A 32 1.73 6.11 -5.61
C HIS A 32 1.12 6.15 -4.19
N ALA A 33 -0.16 6.54 -4.07
CA ALA A 33 -0.87 6.57 -2.79
C ALA A 33 -0.90 5.19 -2.11
N ALA A 34 -1.10 4.12 -2.88
CA ALA A 34 -1.07 2.74 -2.39
C ALA A 34 0.31 2.34 -1.86
N THR A 35 1.37 2.75 -2.56
CA THR A 35 2.76 2.50 -2.15
C THR A 35 3.09 3.24 -0.85
N GLU A 36 2.70 4.52 -0.75
CA GLU A 36 2.87 5.32 0.46
C GLU A 36 2.15 4.70 1.65
N TRP A 37 0.89 4.30 1.47
CA TRP A 37 0.08 3.65 2.51
C TRP A 37 0.71 2.33 3.01
N LEU A 38 1.19 1.47 2.10
CA LEU A 38 1.86 0.22 2.47
C LEU A 38 3.20 0.47 3.19
N TYR A 39 3.94 1.51 2.78
CA TYR A 39 5.15 1.92 3.47
C TYR A 39 4.84 2.39 4.90
N GLU A 40 3.85 3.28 5.08
CA GLU A 40 3.43 3.77 6.40
C GLU A 40 3.04 2.60 7.32
N TYR A 41 2.30 1.62 6.79
CA TYR A 41 1.96 0.41 7.52
C TYR A 41 3.19 -0.37 8.00
N ALA A 42 4.14 -0.65 7.10
CA ALA A 42 5.35 -1.39 7.43
C ALA A 42 6.24 -0.59 8.42
N ALA A 43 6.35 0.72 8.22
CA ALA A 43 7.10 1.61 9.08
C ALA A 43 6.49 1.71 10.48
N ASP A 44 5.16 1.77 10.60
CA ASP A 44 4.48 1.79 11.90
C ASP A 44 4.68 0.46 12.66
N ASN A 45 4.62 -0.67 11.96
CA ASN A 45 4.95 -1.96 12.56
C ASN A 45 6.37 -1.98 13.15
N VAL A 46 7.35 -1.39 12.46
CA VAL A 46 8.74 -1.28 12.93
C VAL A 46 8.87 -0.28 14.08
N ASN A 47 8.27 0.91 13.95
CA ASN A 47 8.49 2.03 14.85
C ASN A 47 7.66 1.97 16.14
N ALA A 48 6.44 1.44 16.07
CA ALA A 48 5.47 1.45 17.16
C ALA A 48 5.21 0.07 17.78
N HIS A 49 5.60 -1.01 17.10
CA HIS A 49 5.16 -2.37 17.44
C HIS A 49 6.27 -3.43 17.53
N ASP A 50 7.50 -3.00 17.83
CA ASP A 50 8.69 -3.86 18.01
C ASP A 50 9.02 -4.74 16.78
N GLY A 51 8.50 -4.40 15.60
CA GLY A 51 8.82 -5.06 14.34
C GLY A 51 10.21 -4.69 13.81
N SER A 52 10.65 -5.40 12.78
CA SER A 52 11.89 -5.09 12.08
C SER A 52 11.69 -5.06 10.56
N TRP A 53 12.42 -4.19 9.87
CA TRP A 53 12.45 -4.21 8.40
C TRP A 53 12.91 -5.57 7.84
N SER A 54 13.72 -6.32 8.59
CA SER A 54 14.15 -7.66 8.20
C SER A 54 13.04 -8.72 8.26
N ASP A 55 11.89 -8.40 8.85
CA ASP A 55 10.73 -9.32 8.89
C ASP A 55 10.02 -9.37 7.53
N TRP A 56 10.29 -8.42 6.64
CA TRP A 56 9.76 -8.34 5.29
C TRP A 56 10.78 -8.85 4.28
N ASN A 57 10.44 -9.83 3.42
CA ASN A 57 11.36 -10.30 2.39
C ASN A 57 11.21 -9.58 1.06
N SER A 58 10.04 -8.97 0.81
CA SER A 58 9.73 -8.31 -0.45
C SER A 58 8.54 -7.35 -0.34
N ALA A 59 8.33 -6.53 -1.37
CA ALA A 59 7.11 -5.74 -1.54
C ALA A 59 5.82 -6.59 -1.55
N GLU A 60 5.89 -7.84 -2.03
CA GLU A 60 4.77 -8.78 -2.01
C GLU A 60 4.41 -9.17 -0.57
N ASP A 61 5.41 -9.39 0.29
CA ASP A 61 5.19 -9.68 1.70
C ASP A 61 4.47 -8.53 2.44
N ILE A 62 4.82 -7.28 2.11
CA ILE A 62 4.14 -6.10 2.67
C ILE A 62 2.71 -6.02 2.14
N ALA A 63 2.50 -6.18 0.82
CA ALA A 63 1.17 -6.13 0.23
C ALA A 63 0.23 -7.23 0.77
N ASP A 64 0.73 -8.46 0.95
CA ASP A 64 -0.05 -9.60 1.42
C ASP A 64 -0.52 -9.45 2.89
N THR A 65 0.05 -8.50 3.65
CA THR A 65 -0.45 -8.18 4.98
C THR A 65 -1.80 -7.49 4.99
N TYR A 66 -2.20 -6.90 3.86
CA TYR A 66 -3.50 -6.28 3.74
C TYR A 66 -4.49 -7.23 3.09
N CYS A 67 -5.49 -7.61 3.88
CA CYS A 67 -6.65 -8.35 3.43
C CYS A 67 -7.91 -7.50 3.60
N VAL A 68 -8.62 -7.29 2.49
CA VAL A 68 -9.97 -6.72 2.48
C VAL A 68 -10.97 -7.82 2.76
N VAL A 69 -11.96 -7.52 3.60
CA VAL A 69 -13.04 -8.45 3.96
C VAL A 69 -14.35 -7.92 3.38
N LEU A 70 -14.77 -8.48 2.25
CA LEU A 70 -16.01 -8.11 1.57
C LEU A 70 -17.16 -9.00 2.05
N GLU A 71 -18.34 -8.41 2.28
CA GLU A 71 -19.56 -9.19 2.53
C GLU A 71 -20.49 -9.10 1.32
N ASP A 72 -20.90 -10.27 0.83
CA ASP A 72 -21.89 -10.34 -0.23
C ASP A 72 -23.32 -10.13 0.27
N GLU A 73 -24.27 -10.02 -0.65
CA GLU A 73 -25.69 -9.78 -0.32
C GLU A 73 -26.37 -10.95 0.42
N HIS A 74 -25.69 -12.08 0.58
CA HIS A 74 -26.14 -13.27 1.29
C HIS A 74 -25.45 -13.44 2.65
N GLY A 75 -24.55 -12.53 3.04
CA GLY A 75 -23.79 -12.60 4.28
C GLY A 75 -22.56 -13.52 4.20
N ASN A 76 -22.11 -13.89 3.00
CA ASN A 76 -20.85 -14.61 2.84
C ASN A 76 -19.69 -13.62 2.87
N THR A 77 -18.66 -14.00 3.61
CA THR A 77 -17.41 -13.24 3.68
C THR A 77 -16.46 -13.71 2.58
N LEU A 78 -15.93 -12.76 1.81
CA LEU A 78 -14.82 -12.93 0.88
C LEU A 78 -13.60 -12.18 1.43
N GLU A 79 -12.49 -12.88 1.51
CA GLU A 79 -11.19 -12.31 1.88
C GLU A 79 -10.38 -12.14 0.59
N GLU A 80 -9.93 -10.91 0.33
CA GLU A 80 -9.13 -10.55 -0.84
C GLU A 80 -7.85 -9.88 -0.38
N HIS A 81 -6.72 -10.52 -0.68
CA HIS A 81 -5.39 -10.00 -0.40
C HIS A 81 -4.96 -9.10 -1.56
N LEU A 82 -4.18 -8.06 -1.27
CA LEU A 82 -3.57 -7.27 -2.33
C LEU A 82 -2.48 -8.06 -3.04
N GLU A 83 -2.41 -7.89 -4.35
CA GLU A 83 -1.29 -8.38 -5.13
C GLU A 83 -0.33 -7.22 -5.42
N VAL A 84 0.96 -7.52 -5.51
CA VAL A 84 1.97 -6.53 -5.96
C VAL A 84 1.66 -5.98 -7.36
N ALA A 85 0.84 -6.68 -8.15
CA ALA A 85 0.36 -6.26 -9.47
C ALA A 85 -0.68 -5.12 -9.41
N ASP A 86 -1.25 -4.85 -8.23
CA ASP A 86 -2.07 -3.67 -7.97
C ASP A 86 -1.21 -2.41 -7.78
N LEU A 87 0.09 -2.61 -7.53
CA LEU A 87 1.10 -1.57 -7.65
C LEU A 87 1.64 -1.49 -9.09
N THR A 88 2.20 -0.35 -9.46
CA THR A 88 3.08 -0.28 -10.63
C THR A 88 4.44 -0.93 -10.31
N PRO A 89 5.26 -1.31 -11.31
CA PRO A 89 6.62 -1.78 -11.06
C PRO A 89 7.45 -0.83 -10.20
N ARG A 90 7.23 0.49 -10.37
CA ARG A 90 7.90 1.52 -9.59
C ARG A 90 7.51 1.49 -8.11
N GLY A 91 6.22 1.33 -7.79
CA GLY A 91 5.77 1.18 -6.41
C GLY A 91 6.40 -0.04 -5.72
N ALA A 92 6.45 -1.17 -6.42
CA ALA A 92 7.11 -2.37 -5.91
C ALA A 92 8.63 -2.17 -5.70
N GLU A 93 9.32 -1.48 -6.60
CA GLU A 93 10.74 -1.15 -6.46
C GLU A 93 11.01 -0.27 -5.23
N ILE A 94 10.15 0.71 -4.99
CA ILE A 94 10.25 1.62 -3.83
C ILE A 94 10.08 0.86 -2.52
N LEU A 95 9.06 -0.01 -2.39
CA LEU A 95 8.87 -0.83 -1.19
C LEU A 95 10.05 -1.78 -0.95
N ASN A 96 10.59 -2.40 -2.00
CA ASN A 96 11.78 -3.24 -1.89
C ASN A 96 13.03 -2.44 -1.46
N ALA A 97 13.13 -1.16 -1.87
CA ALA A 97 14.18 -0.27 -1.39
C ALA A 97 14.02 0.01 0.11
N ALA A 98 12.80 0.29 0.58
CA ALA A 98 12.52 0.44 2.02
C ALA A 98 12.99 -0.77 2.83
N ILE A 99 12.68 -1.98 2.37
CA ILE A 99 13.12 -3.21 3.06
C ILE A 99 14.65 -3.31 3.13
N ARG A 100 15.32 -3.09 1.99
CA ARG A 100 16.78 -3.22 1.89
C ARG A 100 17.51 -2.16 2.71
N ASP A 101 16.99 -0.94 2.69
CA ASP A 101 17.63 0.25 3.23
C ASP A 101 17.02 0.64 4.60
N GLU A 102 16.30 -0.29 5.25
CA GLU A 102 15.68 -0.12 6.59
C GLU A 102 14.77 1.11 6.70
N GLY A 103 14.04 1.42 5.63
CA GLY A 103 13.14 2.57 5.52
C GLY A 103 13.86 3.89 5.23
N GLU A 104 15.19 3.92 5.14
CA GLU A 104 15.93 5.15 4.89
C GLU A 104 15.80 5.60 3.42
N GLY A 105 15.56 6.91 3.22
CA GLY A 105 15.56 7.55 1.89
C GLY A 105 14.35 7.26 1.01
N ILE A 106 13.34 6.55 1.52
CA ILE A 106 12.11 6.26 0.77
C ILE A 106 11.23 7.49 0.54
N GLU A 107 11.20 8.44 1.47
CA GLU A 107 10.48 9.71 1.31
C GLU A 107 10.96 10.45 0.06
N ASP A 108 12.28 10.52 -0.16
CA ASP A 108 12.87 11.13 -1.36
C ASP A 108 12.44 10.41 -2.66
N LEU A 109 12.27 9.08 -2.62
CA LEU A 109 11.81 8.29 -3.77
C LEU A 109 10.32 8.50 -4.07
N LEU A 110 9.50 8.60 -3.03
CA LEU A 110 8.07 8.90 -3.14
C LEU A 110 7.84 10.32 -3.64
N ASP A 111 8.61 11.29 -3.13
CA ASP A 111 8.55 12.70 -3.57
C ASP A 111 8.98 12.84 -5.04
N ALA A 112 10.08 12.20 -5.44
CA ALA A 112 10.53 12.22 -6.83
C ALA A 112 9.49 11.60 -7.77
N TRP A 113 8.80 10.54 -7.34
CA TRP A 113 7.72 9.96 -8.13
C TRP A 113 6.49 10.86 -8.19
N ALA A 114 6.11 11.51 -7.10
CA ALA A 114 5.02 12.48 -7.11
C ALA A 114 5.30 13.64 -8.07
N GLU A 115 6.55 14.11 -8.14
CA GLU A 115 6.99 15.13 -9.10
C GLU A 115 6.82 14.64 -10.55
N ASP A 116 7.30 13.43 -10.86
CA ASP A 116 7.14 12.85 -12.20
C ASP A 116 5.65 12.74 -12.61
N ILE A 117 4.77 12.32 -11.70
CA ILE A 117 3.31 12.24 -11.94
C ILE A 117 2.73 13.62 -12.25
N TRP A 118 3.16 14.65 -11.49
CA TRP A 118 2.73 16.02 -11.69
C TRP A 118 3.20 16.58 -13.03
N GLU A 119 4.45 16.34 -13.42
CA GLU A 119 4.99 16.75 -14.71
C GLU A 119 4.24 16.09 -15.88
N GLU A 120 4.04 14.77 -15.83
CA GLU A 120 3.28 14.03 -16.85
C GLU A 120 1.86 14.56 -17.00
N SER A 121 1.20 14.89 -15.88
CA SER A 121 -0.16 15.43 -15.86
C SER A 121 -0.27 16.83 -16.47
N ASN A 122 0.77 17.66 -16.35
CA ASN A 122 0.79 19.02 -16.89
C ASN A 122 1.36 19.12 -18.31
N HIS A 123 2.04 18.08 -18.80
CA HIS A 123 2.55 17.99 -20.18
C HIS A 123 1.61 17.25 -21.14
N ALA A 124 0.49 16.73 -20.64
CA ALA A 124 -0.53 16.04 -21.43
C ALA A 124 -1.58 16.98 -22.09
N ASP A 125 -1.48 18.30 -21.90
CA ASP A 125 -2.35 19.34 -22.49
C ASP A 125 -1.77 20.02 -23.75
#